data_AF-A0A845K0Q3-F1
#
_entry.id   AF-A0A845K0Q3-F1
#
_cell.length_a   1.000
_cell.length_b   1.000
_cell.length_c   1.000
_cell.angle_alpha   90.00
_cell.angle_beta   90.00
_cell.angle_gamma   90.00
#
_symmetry.space_group_name_H-M   'P 1'
#
loop_
_entity.id
_entity.type
_entity.pdbx_description
1 polymer ?
#
loop_
_entity_poly.entity_id
_entity_poly.type
_entity_poly.pdbx_seq_one_letter_code
_entity_poly.pdbx_strand_id
1 'polypeptide(L)'
;MSDSKIPQEGVSGKLKLGVYILTGITLFAFVAFFTKLVTKDRISNKQERNLENPRIMELKKAGERLQQAGFVEQALDQYIEIWKLENSRSSIRAEAAATAGNLYLKLGNCKESLVWLFRAEAANPSLSSELQPLMDTCIAKDK
;
A
#
# COMPACT_ATOMS: atom_id res chain seq x y z
N MET A 1 19.18 -18.26 68.10
CA MET A 1 19.25 -17.06 67.26
C MET A 1 20.39 -17.29 66.28
N SER A 2 20.07 -17.68 65.05
CA SER A 2 21.07 -18.03 64.04
C SER A 2 21.44 -16.78 63.27
N ASP A 3 22.61 -16.20 63.58
CA ASP A 3 23.17 -15.09 62.82
C ASP A 3 23.61 -15.60 61.44
N SER A 4 22.75 -15.37 60.45
CA SER A 4 23.09 -15.54 59.04
C SER A 4 24.06 -14.43 58.62
N LYS A 5 25.37 -14.68 58.78
CA LYS A 5 26.42 -13.84 58.17
C LYS A 5 26.40 -14.06 56.66
N ILE A 6 25.66 -13.21 55.96
CA ILE A 6 25.78 -13.04 54.50
C ILE A 6 27.22 -12.60 54.22
N PRO A 7 27.99 -13.28 53.37
CA PRO A 7 29.33 -12.83 53.03
C PRO A 7 29.25 -11.45 52.35
N GLN A 8 29.82 -10.43 52.98
CA GLN A 8 30.07 -9.12 52.36
C GLN A 8 31.38 -9.11 51.54
N GLU A 9 31.83 -10.25 51.03
CA GLU A 9 32.94 -10.29 50.09
C GLU A 9 32.43 -9.92 48.70
N GLY A 10 32.31 -8.62 48.47
CA GLY A 10 32.13 -8.07 47.14
C GLY A 10 33.33 -8.44 46.27
N VAL A 11 33.07 -9.03 45.10
CA VAL A 11 34.08 -9.35 44.08
C VAL A 11 35.09 -8.21 43.91
N SER A 12 36.38 -8.59 43.81
CA SER A 12 37.53 -7.68 43.64
C SER A 12 37.22 -6.61 42.58
N GLY A 13 37.61 -5.35 42.86
CA GLY A 13 37.33 -4.22 41.97
C GLY A 13 37.82 -4.43 40.53
N LYS A 14 38.86 -5.24 40.34
CA LYS A 14 39.37 -5.65 39.01
C LYS A 14 38.39 -6.57 38.27
N LEU A 15 37.73 -7.47 38.99
CA LEU A 15 36.72 -8.37 38.44
C LEU A 15 35.43 -7.61 38.11
N LYS A 16 35.01 -6.69 38.98
CA LYS A 16 33.85 -5.80 38.73
C LYS A 16 34.06 -4.95 37.48
N LEU A 17 35.27 -4.39 37.29
CA LEU A 17 35.61 -3.62 36.10
C LEU A 17 35.49 -4.46 34.82
N GLY A 18 35.99 -5.70 34.83
CA GLY A 18 35.84 -6.63 33.71
C GLY A 18 34.38 -6.95 33.39
N VAL A 19 33.56 -7.19 34.42
CA VAL A 19 32.12 -7.43 34.26
C VAL A 19 31.41 -6.21 33.66
N TYR A 20 31.75 -4.99 34.10
CA TYR A 20 31.17 -3.76 33.53
C TYR A 20 31.54 -3.54 32.06
N ILE A 21 32.80 -3.79 31.68
CA ILE A 21 33.23 -3.68 30.28
C ILE A 21 32.51 -4.73 29.42
N LEU A 22 32.44 -5.98 29.88
CA LEU A 22 31.77 -7.06 29.17
C LEU A 22 30.26 -6.80 29.01
N THR A 23 29.63 -6.25 30.05
CA THR A 23 28.22 -5.84 30.04
C THR A 23 27.99 -4.69 29.06
N GLY A 24 28.90 -3.72 29.02
CA GLY A 24 28.85 -2.63 28.04
C GLY A 24 28.91 -3.15 26.60
N ILE A 25 29.87 -4.03 26.30
CA ILE A 25 30.05 -4.60 24.95
C ILE A 25 28.82 -5.40 24.52
N THR A 26 28.29 -6.24 25.41
CA THR A 26 27.10 -7.05 25.13
C THR A 26 25.88 -6.17 24.86
N LEU A 27 25.67 -5.12 25.67
CA LEU A 27 24.55 -4.19 25.48
C LEU A 27 24.65 -3.44 24.14
N PHE A 28 25.85 -2.97 23.77
CA PHE A 28 26.08 -2.35 22.46
C PHE A 28 25.82 -3.31 21.29
N ALA A 29 26.23 -4.57 21.40
CA ALA A 29 25.96 -5.59 20.39
C ALA A 29 24.46 -5.86 20.24
N PHE A 30 23.71 -5.95 21.34
CA PHE A 30 22.25 -6.10 21.29
C PHE A 30 21.57 -4.88 20.66
N VAL A 31 21.95 -3.65 21.02
CA VAL A 31 21.39 -2.43 20.40
C VAL A 31 21.66 -2.39 18.89
N ALA A 32 22.87 -2.73 18.45
CA ALA A 32 23.19 -2.83 17.03
C ALA A 32 22.38 -3.94 16.33
N PHE A 33 22.17 -5.07 17.00
CA PHE A 33 21.38 -6.18 16.48
C PHE A 33 19.89 -5.83 16.36
N PHE A 34 19.29 -5.23 17.39
CA PHE A 34 17.90 -4.79 17.38
C PHE A 34 17.66 -3.63 16.40
N THR A 35 18.58 -2.67 16.30
CA THR A 35 18.47 -1.62 15.27
C THR A 35 18.57 -2.21 13.86
N LYS A 36 19.44 -3.21 13.64
CA LYS A 36 19.52 -3.94 12.36
C LYS A 36 18.26 -4.77 12.06
N LEU A 37 17.61 -5.34 13.07
CA LEU A 37 16.32 -6.05 12.93
C LEU A 37 15.18 -5.08 12.62
N VAL A 38 15.03 -3.99 13.38
CA VAL A 38 13.98 -2.98 13.16
C VAL A 38 14.17 -2.26 11.83
N THR A 39 15.41 -1.98 11.42
CA THR A 39 15.69 -1.42 10.08
C THR A 39 15.47 -2.43 8.97
N LYS A 40 15.73 -3.73 9.18
CA LYS A 40 15.38 -4.79 8.22
C LYS A 40 13.87 -4.89 8.02
N ASP A 41 13.07 -4.76 9.06
CA ASP A 41 11.60 -4.69 8.95
C ASP A 41 11.13 -3.37 8.29
N ARG A 42 11.83 -2.25 8.50
CA ARG A 42 11.53 -0.99 7.80
C ARG A 42 11.96 -0.98 6.33
N ILE A 43 12.99 -1.72 5.95
CA ILE A 43 13.37 -1.95 4.54
C ILE A 43 12.39 -2.95 3.90
N SER A 44 11.87 -3.92 4.67
CA SER A 44 10.78 -4.80 4.23
C SER A 44 9.45 -4.07 4.06
N ASN A 45 9.17 -3.04 4.86
CA ASN A 45 7.91 -2.27 4.76
C ASN A 45 7.87 -1.26 3.60
N LYS A 46 9.01 -0.94 2.98
CA LYS A 46 9.00 -0.23 1.67
C LYS A 46 8.84 -1.19 0.49
N GLN A 47 8.90 -2.49 0.78
CA GLN A 47 8.66 -3.58 -0.13
C GLN A 47 7.46 -4.41 0.34
N GLU A 48 6.40 -3.74 0.79
CA GLU A 48 5.07 -4.09 0.28
C GLU A 48 5.11 -3.88 -1.24
N ARG A 49 5.83 -4.76 -1.94
CA ARG A 49 5.32 -5.24 -3.21
C ARG A 49 3.98 -5.83 -2.80
N ASN A 50 2.92 -5.04 -2.92
CA ASN A 50 1.61 -5.56 -3.27
C ASN A 50 1.95 -6.74 -4.19
N LEU A 51 1.70 -7.96 -3.73
CA LEU A 51 1.61 -9.08 -4.64
C LEU A 51 0.39 -8.73 -5.47
N GLU A 52 0.57 -7.82 -6.45
CA GLU A 52 -0.44 -7.44 -7.41
C GLU A 52 -0.90 -8.77 -7.95
N ASN A 53 -2.19 -9.04 -7.72
CA ASN A 53 -2.80 -10.27 -8.17
C ASN A 53 -2.38 -10.47 -9.63
N PRO A 54 -1.70 -11.57 -10.00
CA PRO A 54 -1.19 -11.75 -11.35
C PRO A 54 -2.25 -11.54 -12.43
N ARG A 55 -3.50 -11.87 -12.11
CA ARG A 55 -4.66 -11.63 -12.96
C ARG A 55 -4.99 -10.14 -13.13
N ILE A 56 -4.87 -9.33 -12.08
CA ILE A 56 -5.06 -7.87 -12.17
C ILE A 56 -3.98 -7.26 -13.07
N MET A 57 -2.72 -7.67 -12.92
CA MET A 57 -1.63 -7.20 -13.76
C MET A 57 -1.83 -7.60 -15.24
N GLU A 58 -2.27 -8.84 -15.48
CA GLU A 58 -2.61 -9.32 -16.82
C GLU A 58 -3.72 -8.48 -17.47
N LEU A 59 -4.85 -8.31 -16.77
CA LEU A 59 -5.98 -7.52 -17.24
C LEU A 59 -5.60 -6.07 -17.50
N LYS A 60 -4.80 -5.46 -16.61
CA LYS A 60 -4.35 -4.07 -16.77
C LYS A 60 -3.51 -3.92 -18.04
N LYS A 61 -2.54 -4.81 -18.24
CA LYS A 61 -1.66 -4.78 -19.42
C LYS A 61 -2.41 -5.06 -20.72
N ALA A 62 -3.40 -5.96 -20.70
CA ALA A 62 -4.28 -6.19 -21.84
C ALA A 62 -5.12 -4.93 -22.14
N GLY A 63 -5.72 -4.33 -21.12
CA GLY A 63 -6.52 -3.11 -21.23
C GLY A 63 -5.71 -1.94 -21.82
N GLU A 64 -4.48 -1.72 -21.33
CA GLU A 64 -3.58 -0.69 -21.86
C GLU A 64 -3.28 -0.90 -23.35
N ARG A 65 -2.99 -2.13 -23.77
CA ARG A 65 -2.72 -2.43 -25.19
C ARG A 65 -3.97 -2.28 -26.06
N LEU A 66 -5.14 -2.68 -25.56
CA LEU A 66 -6.41 -2.49 -26.26
C LEU A 66 -6.69 -0.99 -26.46
N GLN A 67 -6.46 -0.16 -25.44
CA GLN A 67 -6.56 1.30 -25.58
C GLN A 67 -5.61 1.86 -26.64
N GLN A 68 -4.34 1.44 -26.64
CA GLN A 68 -3.34 1.87 -27.62
C GLN A 68 -3.73 1.48 -29.05
N ALA A 69 -4.39 0.33 -29.22
CA ALA A 69 -4.87 -0.16 -30.49
C ALA A 69 -6.26 0.41 -30.90
N GLY A 70 -6.89 1.23 -30.06
CA GLY A 70 -8.21 1.82 -30.33
C GLY A 70 -9.41 0.93 -30.02
N PHE A 71 -9.20 -0.25 -29.42
CA PHE A 71 -10.24 -1.17 -28.98
C PHE A 71 -10.80 -0.75 -27.61
N VAL A 72 -11.48 0.40 -27.58
CA VAL A 72 -11.92 1.07 -26.34
C VAL A 72 -12.93 0.23 -25.55
N GLU A 73 -13.89 -0.41 -26.20
CA GLU A 73 -14.91 -1.25 -25.54
C GLU A 73 -14.28 -2.51 -24.92
N GLN A 74 -13.37 -3.16 -25.64
CA GLN A 74 -12.65 -4.33 -25.13
C GLN A 74 -11.72 -3.96 -23.97
N ALA A 75 -11.11 -2.78 -24.02
CA ALA A 75 -10.31 -2.28 -22.90
C ALA A 75 -11.17 -2.05 -21.66
N LEU A 76 -12.37 -1.49 -21.84
CA LEU A 76 -13.33 -1.26 -20.77
C LEU A 76 -13.70 -2.57 -20.06
N ASP A 77 -13.95 -3.65 -20.80
CA ASP A 77 -14.23 -4.97 -20.22
C ASP A 77 -13.12 -5.43 -19.26
N GLN A 78 -11.85 -5.15 -19.58
CA GLN A 78 -10.71 -5.51 -18.72
C GLN A 78 -10.75 -4.76 -17.38
N TYR A 79 -11.02 -3.45 -17.40
CA TYR A 79 -11.07 -2.64 -16.18
C TYR A 79 -12.31 -2.93 -15.34
N ILE A 80 -13.44 -3.27 -15.97
CA ILE A 80 -14.62 -3.76 -15.25
C ILE A 80 -14.31 -5.07 -14.53
N GLU A 81 -13.56 -5.97 -15.16
CA GLU A 81 -13.15 -7.22 -14.52
C GLU A 81 -12.18 -6.98 -13.35
N ILE A 82 -11.22 -6.06 -13.49
CA ILE A 82 -10.36 -5.65 -12.36
C ILE A 82 -11.20 -5.12 -11.19
N TRP A 83 -12.18 -4.25 -11.49
CA TRP A 83 -13.07 -3.69 -10.48
C TRP A 83 -13.92 -4.75 -9.76
N LYS A 84 -14.32 -5.82 -10.46
CA LYS A 84 -15.08 -6.94 -9.89
C LYS A 84 -14.23 -7.87 -9.03
N LEU A 85 -12.98 -8.12 -9.42
CA LEU A 85 -12.07 -8.99 -8.68
C LEU A 85 -11.67 -8.42 -7.32
N GLU A 86 -11.66 -7.10 -7.22
CA GLU A 86 -11.25 -6.40 -6.02
C GLU A 86 -12.45 -6.04 -5.13
N ASN A 87 -12.59 -6.72 -4.01
CA ASN A 87 -13.76 -6.57 -3.14
C ASN A 87 -13.62 -5.47 -2.07
N SER A 88 -12.43 -4.86 -1.93
CA SER A 88 -12.17 -3.80 -0.94
C SER A 88 -12.22 -2.39 -1.54
N ARG A 89 -12.24 -1.33 -0.70
CA ARG A 89 -12.00 0.07 -1.12
C ARG A 89 -10.50 0.29 -1.41
N SER A 90 -9.90 -0.59 -2.22
CA SER A 90 -8.49 -0.44 -2.58
C SER A 90 -8.31 0.64 -3.62
N SER A 91 -7.12 1.21 -3.65
CA SER A 91 -6.67 2.11 -4.73
C SER A 91 -6.84 1.48 -6.11
N ILE A 92 -6.61 0.16 -6.24
CA ILE A 92 -6.76 -0.60 -7.49
C ILE A 92 -8.22 -0.56 -7.97
N ARG A 93 -9.19 -0.77 -7.07
CA ARG A 93 -10.61 -0.72 -7.42
C ARG A 93 -11.02 0.68 -7.86
N ALA A 94 -10.53 1.71 -7.16
CA ALA A 94 -10.79 3.09 -7.52
C ALA A 94 -10.17 3.45 -8.88
N GLU A 95 -8.92 3.06 -9.14
CA GLU A 95 -8.22 3.28 -10.41
C GLU A 95 -8.93 2.59 -11.58
N ALA A 96 -9.37 1.34 -11.40
CA ALA A 96 -10.10 0.60 -12.40
C ALA A 96 -11.45 1.27 -12.74
N ALA A 97 -12.18 1.73 -11.73
CA ALA A 97 -13.42 2.47 -11.93
C ALA A 97 -13.19 3.84 -12.63
N ALA A 98 -12.15 4.58 -12.22
CA ALA A 98 -11.82 5.86 -12.84
C ALA A 98 -11.44 5.66 -14.32
N THR A 99 -10.67 4.62 -14.61
CA THR A 99 -10.28 4.26 -15.98
C THR A 99 -11.49 3.86 -16.81
N ALA A 100 -12.39 3.04 -16.27
CA ALA A 100 -13.65 2.68 -16.93
C ALA A 100 -14.50 3.93 -17.25
N GLY A 101 -14.64 4.85 -16.29
CA GLY A 101 -15.33 6.13 -16.50
C GLY A 101 -14.72 6.95 -17.64
N ASN A 102 -13.40 7.11 -17.64
CA ASN A 102 -12.67 7.77 -18.73
C ASN A 102 -12.87 7.11 -20.10
N LEU A 103 -12.97 5.78 -20.16
CA LEU A 103 -13.24 5.07 -21.41
C LEU A 103 -14.66 5.33 -21.91
N TYR A 104 -15.66 5.35 -21.02
CA TYR A 104 -17.02 5.75 -21.39
C TYR A 104 -17.10 7.21 -21.89
N LEU A 105 -16.31 8.12 -21.32
CA LEU A 105 -16.18 9.49 -21.86
C LEU A 105 -15.67 9.50 -23.30
N LYS A 106 -14.64 8.69 -23.61
CA LYS A 106 -14.10 8.57 -24.97
C LYS A 106 -15.15 8.02 -25.95
N LEU A 107 -16.05 7.17 -25.47
CA LEU A 107 -17.20 6.66 -26.23
C LEU A 107 -18.38 7.64 -26.30
N GLY A 108 -18.28 8.82 -25.68
CA GLY A 108 -19.35 9.81 -25.61
C GLY A 108 -20.50 9.44 -24.66
N ASN A 109 -20.35 8.38 -23.87
CA ASN A 109 -21.39 7.88 -22.97
C ASN A 109 -21.25 8.51 -21.57
N CYS A 110 -21.80 9.72 -21.41
CA CYS A 110 -21.74 10.47 -20.16
C CYS A 110 -22.46 9.75 -19.00
N LYS A 111 -23.57 9.06 -19.27
CA LYS A 111 -24.36 8.38 -18.25
C LYS A 111 -23.57 7.26 -17.59
N GLU A 112 -22.99 6.37 -18.39
CA GLU A 112 -22.14 5.30 -17.85
C GLU A 112 -20.85 5.85 -17.25
N SER A 113 -20.24 6.87 -17.88
CA SER A 113 -19.07 7.54 -17.31
C SER A 113 -19.32 7.99 -15.87
N LEU A 114 -20.42 8.72 -15.62
CA LEU A 114 -20.76 9.20 -14.28
C LEU A 114 -20.91 8.06 -13.27
N VAL A 115 -21.57 6.97 -13.66
CA VAL A 115 -21.70 5.78 -12.79
C VAL A 115 -20.33 5.27 -12.34
N TRP A 116 -19.37 5.20 -13.25
CA TRP A 116 -18.02 4.70 -12.96
C TRP A 116 -17.14 5.71 -12.22
N LEU A 117 -17.22 7.00 -12.56
CA LEU A 117 -16.49 8.06 -11.86
C LEU A 117 -16.96 8.20 -10.41
N PHE A 118 -18.27 8.15 -10.14
CA PHE A 118 -18.79 8.16 -8.77
C PHE A 118 -18.36 6.91 -7.98
N ARG A 119 -18.30 5.73 -8.62
CA ARG A 119 -17.74 4.53 -7.97
C ARG A 119 -16.27 4.71 -7.61
N ALA A 120 -15.49 5.36 -8.47
CA ALA A 120 -14.08 5.63 -8.23
C ALA A 120 -13.88 6.59 -7.05
N GLU A 121 -14.63 7.70 -7.03
CA GLU A 121 -14.63 8.66 -5.93
C GLU A 121 -15.07 8.02 -4.60
N ALA A 122 -16.14 7.22 -4.61
CA ALA A 122 -16.61 6.52 -3.42
C ALA A 122 -15.60 5.49 -2.88
N ALA A 123 -14.85 4.84 -3.78
CA ALA A 123 -13.79 3.90 -3.41
C ALA A 123 -12.53 4.62 -2.89
N ASN A 124 -12.18 5.77 -3.47
CA ASN A 124 -11.08 6.61 -3.03
C ASN A 124 -11.41 8.11 -3.12
N PRO A 125 -11.87 8.74 -2.03
CA PRO A 125 -12.22 10.16 -2.01
C PRO A 125 -11.06 11.11 -2.35
N SER A 126 -9.80 10.66 -2.26
CA SER A 126 -8.65 11.50 -2.64
C SER A 126 -8.61 11.81 -4.14
N LEU A 127 -9.34 11.06 -4.97
CA LEU A 127 -9.44 11.29 -6.41
C LEU A 127 -10.45 12.39 -6.76
N SER A 128 -11.27 12.87 -5.80
CA SER A 128 -12.38 13.79 -6.06
C SER A 128 -11.95 15.01 -6.89
N SER A 129 -10.85 15.68 -6.53
CA SER A 129 -10.37 16.86 -7.26
C SER A 129 -9.92 16.57 -8.70
N GLU A 130 -9.47 15.34 -8.98
CA GLU A 130 -9.09 14.90 -10.33
C GLU A 130 -10.32 14.54 -11.17
N LEU A 131 -11.31 13.87 -10.56
CA LEU A 131 -12.50 13.39 -11.26
C LEU A 131 -13.56 14.47 -11.46
N GLN A 132 -13.63 15.48 -10.57
CA GLN A 132 -14.68 16.50 -10.58
C GLN A 132 -14.86 17.20 -11.93
N PRO A 133 -13.81 17.66 -12.63
CA PRO A 133 -13.97 18.31 -13.93
C PRO A 133 -14.61 17.39 -14.99
N LEU A 134 -14.31 16.10 -14.94
CA LEU A 134 -14.87 15.10 -15.84
C LEU A 134 -16.36 14.86 -15.55
N MET A 135 -16.72 14.81 -14.27
CA MET A 135 -18.09 14.65 -13.80
C MET A 135 -18.93 15.88 -14.15
N ASP A 136 -18.42 17.08 -13.87
CA ASP A 136 -19.09 18.35 -14.19
C ASP A 136 -19.33 18.49 -15.70
N THR A 137 -18.36 18.10 -16.52
CA THR A 137 -18.49 18.08 -17.99
C THR A 137 -19.65 17.19 -18.44
N CYS A 138 -19.83 16.02 -17.84
CA CYS A 138 -20.94 15.13 -18.16
C CYS A 138 -22.29 15.68 -17.67
N ILE A 139 -22.33 16.16 -16.43
CA ILE A 139 -23.54 16.72 -15.81
C ILE A 139 -24.05 17.93 -16.60
N ALA A 140 -23.15 18.75 -17.12
CA ALA A 140 -23.50 19.91 -17.95
C ALA A 140 -24.11 19.51 -19.31
N LYS A 141 -23.80 18.33 -19.85
CA LYS A 141 -24.34 17.84 -21.13
C LYS A 141 -25.72 17.19 -21.01
N ASP A 142 -26.08 16.71 -19.83
CA ASP A 142 -27.39 16.10 -19.54
C ASP A 142 -28.45 17.13 -19.10
N LYS A 143 -28.08 18.42 -19.00
CA LYS A 143 -28.99 19.56 -18.78
C LYS A 143 -29.37 20.23 -20.10
#